data_AF-A0A7W8EPH4-F1
#
_entry.id   AF-A0A7W8EPH4-F1
#
_cell.length_a   1.000
_cell.length_b   1.000
_cell.length_c   1.000
_cell.angle_alpha   90.00
_cell.angle_beta   90.00
_cell.angle_gamma   90.00
#
_symmetry.space_group_name_H-M   'P 1'
#
loop_
_entity.id
_entity.type
_entity.pdbx_description
1 polymer ?
#
loop_
_entity_poly.entity_id
_entity_poly.type
_entity_poly.pdbx_seq_one_letter_code
_entity_poly.pdbx_strand_id
1 'polypeptide(L)'
;MMRFELPFPPTVWDIYVGWGKTRRKSPEYAKWVQDCGWFIRGRNDRIDTPFSLCVALKRPHSRMDLDNRLKPILDVLQHYQVIKNDNLCERITMTWDADIKSDCVVIVQRAEEALAA
;
A
#
# COMPACT_ATOMS: atom_id res chain seq x y z
N MET A 1 -4.37 15.08 2.73
CA MET A 1 -4.21 14.10 1.65
C MET A 1 -2.72 13.91 1.40
N MET A 2 -2.23 12.68 1.32
CA MET A 2 -0.82 12.35 1.03
C MET A 2 -0.76 11.50 -0.24
N ARG A 3 0.17 11.82 -1.16
CA ARG A 3 0.40 11.08 -2.40
C ARG A 3 1.80 10.46 -2.41
N PHE A 4 1.90 9.16 -2.65
CA PHE A 4 3.15 8.42 -2.74
C PHE A 4 3.25 7.75 -4.11
N GLU A 5 4.46 7.71 -4.65
CA GLU A 5 4.79 6.94 -5.85
C GLU A 5 5.73 5.85 -5.40
N LEU A 6 5.27 4.60 -5.44
CA LEU A 6 5.96 3.45 -4.88
C LEU A 6 6.45 2.52 -5.99
N PRO A 7 7.46 1.67 -5.73
CA PRO A 7 7.74 0.53 -6.61
C PRO A 7 6.53 -0.39 -6.73
N PHE A 8 6.38 -1.08 -7.87
CA PHE A 8 5.27 -2.00 -8.08
C PHE A 8 5.19 -3.06 -6.96
N PRO A 9 4.04 -3.22 -6.29
CA PRO A 9 3.91 -4.11 -5.13
C PRO A 9 4.03 -5.60 -5.49
N PRO A 10 4.60 -6.44 -4.61
CA PRO A 10 4.52 -7.90 -4.73
C PRO A 10 3.08 -8.40 -4.53
N THR A 11 2.81 -9.69 -4.72
CA THR A 11 1.48 -10.23 -4.43
C THR A 11 1.36 -10.50 -2.93
N VAL A 12 0.13 -10.59 -2.42
CA VAL A 12 -0.15 -11.03 -1.06
C VAL A 12 0.43 -12.43 -0.76
N TRP A 13 0.51 -13.28 -1.78
CA TRP A 13 1.09 -14.63 -1.68
C TRP A 13 2.60 -14.59 -1.46
N ASP A 14 3.28 -13.59 -2.03
CA ASP A 14 4.73 -13.46 -1.95
C ASP A 14 5.21 -12.78 -0.66
N ILE A 15 4.30 -12.34 0.24
CA ILE A 15 4.69 -11.66 1.48
C ILE A 15 5.46 -12.60 2.41
N TYR A 16 5.06 -13.88 2.47
CA TYR A 16 5.58 -14.84 3.44
C TYR A 16 6.10 -16.10 2.76
N VAL A 17 7.16 -16.66 3.33
CA VAL A 17 7.71 -17.97 2.96
C VAL A 17 7.70 -18.92 4.15
N GLY A 18 7.70 -20.22 3.87
CA GLY A 18 7.60 -21.27 4.88
C GLY A 18 6.16 -21.48 5.38
N TRP A 19 6.01 -22.36 6.36
CA TRP A 19 4.70 -22.79 6.87
C TRP A 19 4.70 -22.89 8.39
N GLY A 20 3.52 -22.72 9.01
CA GLY A 20 3.34 -22.83 10.46
C GLY A 20 4.35 -21.99 11.25
N LYS A 21 5.13 -22.64 12.12
CA LYS A 21 6.11 -21.99 13.01
C LYS A 21 7.33 -21.40 12.30
N THR A 22 7.62 -21.82 11.07
CA THR A 22 8.77 -21.29 10.30
C THR A 22 8.36 -20.19 9.33
N ARG A 23 7.07 -19.79 9.34
CA ARG A 23 6.54 -18.72 8.48
C ARG A 23 7.24 -17.41 8.82
N ARG A 24 7.87 -16.80 7.83
CA ARG A 24 8.59 -15.52 7.93
C ARG A 24 8.35 -14.67 6.71
N LYS A 25 8.62 -13.37 6.78
CA LYS A 25 8.58 -12.49 5.60
C LYS A 25 9.55 -13.00 4.54
N SER A 26 9.13 -12.97 3.26
CA SER A 26 10.02 -13.31 2.16
C SER A 26 11.14 -12.27 2.04
N PRO A 27 12.35 -12.66 1.62
CA PRO A 27 13.43 -11.71 1.32
C PRO A 27 13.02 -10.66 0.29
N GLU A 28 12.24 -11.05 -0.71
CA GLU A 28 11.77 -10.19 -1.80
C GLU A 28 10.81 -9.13 -1.28
N TYR A 29 9.85 -9.52 -0.43
CA TYR A 29 8.95 -8.59 0.23
C TYR A 29 9.69 -7.67 1.19
N ALA A 30 10.63 -8.21 1.98
CA ALA A 30 11.43 -7.41 2.90
C ALA A 30 12.26 -6.35 2.16
N LYS A 31 12.84 -6.71 1.00
CA LYS A 31 13.53 -5.76 0.11
C LYS A 31 12.55 -4.71 -0.42
N TRP A 32 11.40 -5.10 -0.94
CA TRP A 32 10.40 -4.17 -1.46
C TRP A 32 9.94 -3.17 -0.39
N VAL A 33 9.70 -3.62 0.85
CA VAL A 33 9.40 -2.74 1.99
C VAL A 33 10.51 -1.71 2.22
N GLN A 34 11.79 -2.12 2.14
CA GLN A 34 12.92 -1.19 2.26
C GLN A 34 12.95 -0.18 1.11
N ASP A 35 12.71 -0.63 -0.12
CA ASP A 35 12.68 0.22 -1.31
C ASP A 35 11.59 1.28 -1.21
N CYS A 36 10.39 0.92 -0.73
CA CYS A 36 9.31 1.88 -0.44
C CYS A 36 9.73 2.97 0.56
N GLY A 37 10.64 2.66 1.48
CA GLY A 37 11.14 3.61 2.47
C GLY A 37 11.78 4.85 1.85
N TRP A 38 12.40 4.74 0.68
CA TRP A 38 12.99 5.89 -0.01
C TRP A 38 11.95 6.91 -0.46
N PHE A 39 10.72 6.47 -0.71
CA PHE A 39 9.62 7.30 -1.21
C PHE A 39 8.71 7.82 -0.08
N ILE A 40 8.76 7.19 1.10
CA ILE A 40 7.88 7.49 2.23
C ILE A 40 8.62 8.25 3.33
N ARG A 41 9.87 7.91 3.62
CA ARG A 41 10.66 8.55 4.69
C ARG A 41 10.81 10.05 4.41
N GLY A 42 10.87 10.83 5.49
CA GLY A 42 10.95 12.30 5.43
C GLY A 42 9.59 13.00 5.41
N ARG A 43 8.48 12.24 5.37
CA ARG A 43 7.15 12.79 5.64
C ARG A 43 6.80 12.67 7.12
N ASN A 44 6.30 13.76 7.68
CA ASN A 44 5.87 13.82 9.09
C ASN A 44 4.36 13.66 9.27
N ASP A 45 3.58 13.76 8.20
CA ASP A 45 2.14 13.60 8.25
C ASP A 45 1.76 12.14 8.53
N ARG A 46 0.87 11.94 9.48
CA ARG A 46 0.36 10.63 9.91
C ARG A 46 -1.16 10.67 10.00
N ILE A 47 -1.79 9.53 9.75
CA ILE A 47 -3.24 9.34 9.89
C ILE A 47 -3.50 8.26 10.93
N ASP A 48 -4.06 8.69 12.06
CA ASP A 48 -4.45 7.84 13.20
C ASP A 48 -5.97 7.74 13.40
N THR A 49 -6.73 8.35 12.50
CA THR A 49 -8.19 8.33 12.39
C THR A 49 -8.62 7.46 11.19
N PRO A 50 -9.93 7.19 11.02
CA PRO A 50 -10.43 6.55 9.81
C PRO A 50 -9.99 7.25 8.53
N PHE A 51 -9.77 6.47 7.47
CA PHE A 51 -9.16 6.94 6.24
C PHE A 51 -9.69 6.26 4.98
N SER A 52 -9.50 6.93 3.85
CA SER A 52 -9.74 6.39 2.51
C SER A 52 -8.42 6.24 1.75
N LEU A 53 -8.34 5.17 0.95
CA LEU A 53 -7.18 4.81 0.14
C LEU A 53 -7.57 4.76 -1.34
N CYS A 54 -6.82 5.46 -2.18
CA CYS A 54 -6.90 5.34 -3.64
C CYS A 54 -5.57 4.82 -4.18
N VAL A 55 -5.60 3.78 -5.01
CA VAL A 55 -4.42 3.18 -5.63
C VAL A 55 -4.61 3.07 -7.13
N ALA A 56 -3.65 3.56 -7.90
CA ALA A 56 -3.54 3.30 -9.32
C ALA A 56 -2.28 2.47 -9.58
N LEU A 57 -2.42 1.38 -10.32
CA LEU A 57 -1.32 0.49 -10.69
C LEU A 57 -1.17 0.40 -12.21
N LYS A 58 0.07 0.45 -12.68
CA LYS A 58 0.37 0.24 -14.10
C LYS A 58 0.39 -1.24 -14.39
N ARG A 59 -0.68 -1.75 -15.02
CA ARG A 59 -0.88 -3.19 -15.21
C ARG A 59 0.24 -3.81 -16.05
N PRO A 60 1.09 -4.71 -15.49
CA PRO A 60 2.15 -5.33 -16.27
C PRO A 60 1.62 -6.38 -17.26
N HIS A 61 0.57 -7.12 -16.89
CA HIS A 61 -0.12 -8.07 -17.77
C HIS A 61 -1.58 -8.33 -17.36
N SER A 62 -2.38 -8.83 -18.30
CA SER A 62 -3.84 -9.00 -18.20
C SER A 62 -4.33 -10.07 -17.20
N ARG A 63 -3.43 -10.92 -16.71
CA ARG A 63 -3.73 -11.99 -15.74
C ARG A 63 -3.52 -11.59 -14.27
N MET A 64 -3.06 -10.37 -13.99
CA MET A 64 -2.89 -9.93 -12.61
C MET A 64 -4.21 -9.52 -11.98
N ASP A 65 -4.42 -9.97 -10.75
CA ASP A 65 -5.51 -9.51 -9.88
C ASP A 65 -5.08 -8.26 -9.10
N LEU A 66 -6.01 -7.33 -8.95
CA LEU A 66 -5.75 -5.99 -8.41
C LEU A 66 -5.67 -6.00 -6.88
N ASP A 67 -6.60 -6.71 -6.25
CA ASP A 67 -6.73 -6.90 -4.80
C ASP A 67 -5.52 -7.62 -4.18
N ASN A 68 -4.89 -8.55 -4.91
CA ASN A 68 -3.65 -9.22 -4.49
C ASN A 68 -2.52 -8.24 -4.15
N ARG A 69 -2.59 -6.99 -4.59
CA ARG A 69 -1.60 -5.94 -4.34
C ARG A 69 -1.95 -5.01 -3.18
N LEU A 70 -3.20 -5.06 -2.71
CA LEU A 70 -3.70 -4.17 -1.66
C LEU A 70 -2.99 -4.38 -0.32
N LYS A 71 -2.86 -5.65 0.11
CA LYS A 71 -2.30 -5.97 1.43
C LYS A 71 -0.84 -5.51 1.58
N PRO A 72 0.07 -5.76 0.62
CA PRO A 72 1.42 -5.19 0.66
C PRO A 72 1.46 -3.66 0.81
N ILE A 73 0.57 -2.93 0.10
CA ILE A 73 0.49 -1.47 0.17
C ILE A 73 0.10 -1.03 1.59
N LEU A 74 -0.98 -1.59 2.15
CA LEU A 74 -1.43 -1.27 3.51
C LEU A 74 -0.34 -1.58 4.55
N ASP A 75 0.33 -2.73 4.44
CA ASP A 75 1.41 -3.13 5.34
C ASP A 75 2.58 -2.13 5.31
N VAL A 76 2.97 -1.63 4.13
CA VAL A 76 4.04 -0.64 3.99
C VAL A 76 3.65 0.71 4.57
N LEU A 77 2.42 1.17 4.32
CA LEU A 77 1.92 2.42 4.91
C LEU A 77 1.92 2.36 6.44
N GLN A 78 1.52 1.22 7.02
CA GLN A 78 1.55 1.01 8.46
C GLN A 78 2.99 0.86 8.99
N HIS A 79 3.86 0.14 8.28
CA HIS A 79 5.27 -0.05 8.65
C HIS A 79 6.02 1.27 8.77
N TYR A 80 5.77 2.20 7.85
CA TYR A 80 6.36 3.55 7.88
C TYR A 80 5.52 4.58 8.64
N GLN A 81 4.50 4.14 9.39
CA GLN A 81 3.67 4.99 10.25
C GLN A 81 2.90 6.09 9.51
N VAL A 82 2.66 5.94 8.20
CA VAL A 82 1.78 6.82 7.43
C VAL A 82 0.35 6.69 7.93
N ILE A 83 -0.06 5.44 8.21
CA ILE A 83 -1.31 5.10 8.89
C ILE A 83 -1.00 4.39 10.20
N LYS A 84 -1.85 4.58 11.20
CA LYS A 84 -1.70 3.90 12.51
C LYS A 84 -1.96 2.40 12.41
N ASN A 85 -3.02 2.02 11.70
CA ASN A 85 -3.46 0.65 11.55
C ASN A 85 -4.31 0.53 10.26
N ASP A 86 -4.13 -0.56 9.51
CA ASP A 86 -4.90 -0.83 8.30
C ASP A 86 -6.40 -1.07 8.58
N ASN A 87 -6.76 -1.45 9.80
CA ASN A 87 -8.16 -1.59 10.23
C ASN A 87 -8.97 -0.27 10.25
N LEU A 88 -8.31 0.88 10.14
CA LEU A 88 -8.95 2.20 10.04
C LEU A 88 -9.31 2.57 8.59
N CYS A 89 -9.04 1.70 7.62
CA CYS A 89 -9.39 1.94 6.22
C CYS A 89 -10.88 1.66 6.01
N GLU A 90 -11.67 2.70 5.72
CA GLU A 90 -13.13 2.58 5.51
C GLU A 90 -13.51 2.55 4.03
N ARG A 91 -12.64 3.06 3.16
CA ARG A 91 -12.90 3.11 1.71
C ARG A 91 -11.63 2.84 0.92
N ILE A 92 -11.74 1.96 -0.06
CA ILE A 92 -10.65 1.60 -0.97
C ILE A 92 -11.14 1.76 -2.40
N THR A 93 -10.37 2.49 -3.19
CA THR A 93 -10.54 2.57 -4.64
C THR A 93 -9.25 2.10 -5.28
N MET A 94 -9.31 1.03 -6.08
CA MET A 94 -8.15 0.56 -6.84
C MET A 94 -8.49 0.55 -8.32
N THR A 95 -7.53 0.95 -9.15
CA THR A 95 -7.64 0.90 -10.60
C THR A 95 -6.38 0.36 -11.26
N TRP A 96 -6.56 -0.32 -12.38
CA TRP A 96 -5.51 -0.45 -13.37
C TRP A 96 -5.52 0.81 -14.22
N ASP A 97 -4.39 1.49 -14.31
CA ASP A 97 -4.23 2.71 -15.10
C ASP A 97 -2.96 2.58 -15.93
N ALA A 98 -3.10 2.54 -17.26
CA ALA A 98 -1.97 2.36 -18.17
C ALA A 98 -1.17 3.68 -18.37
N ASP A 99 -1.80 4.82 -18.08
CA ASP A 99 -1.30 6.15 -18.41
C ASP A 99 -0.54 6.81 -17.26
N ILE A 100 -0.53 6.21 -16.07
CA ILE A 100 0.31 6.68 -14.97
C ILE A 100 1.81 6.56 -15.33
N LYS A 101 2.56 7.61 -14.97
CA LYS A 101 4.00 7.68 -15.20
C LYS A 101 4.79 6.71 -14.31
N SER A 102 4.31 6.49 -13.09
CA SER A 102 4.94 5.68 -12.06
C SER A 102 4.21 4.35 -11.91
N ASP A 103 4.90 3.27 -11.55
CA ASP A 103 4.32 1.93 -11.56
C ASP A 103 3.17 1.73 -10.54
N CYS A 104 3.24 2.46 -9.43
CA CYS A 104 2.24 2.45 -8.37
C CYS A 104 2.09 3.84 -7.77
N VAL A 105 0.86 4.36 -7.79
CA VAL A 105 0.49 5.63 -7.15
C VAL A 105 -0.49 5.32 -6.03
N VAL A 106 -0.16 5.80 -4.83
CA VAL A 106 -0.98 5.61 -3.63
C VAL A 106 -1.35 6.97 -3.07
N ILE A 107 -2.65 7.21 -2.90
CA ILE A 107 -3.19 8.40 -2.26
C ILE A 107 -3.92 7.95 -1.00
N VAL A 108 -3.58 8.57 0.12
CA VAL A 108 -4.25 8.34 1.40
C VAL A 108 -4.77 9.67 1.95
N GLN A 109 -5.99 9.66 2.45
CA GLN A 109 -6.64 10.82 3.04
C GLN A 109 -7.50 10.41 4.23
N ARG A 110 -7.69 11.31 5.19
CA ARG A 110 -8.67 11.11 6.27
C ARG A 110 -10.05 10.89 5.65
N ALA A 111 -10.88 10.06 6.27
CA ALA A 111 -12.20 9.74 5.74
C ALA A 111 -13.03 11.02 5.58
N GLU A 112 -13.70 11.16 4.44
CA GLU A 112 -14.56 12.33 4.15
C GLU A 112 -15.76 12.40 5.10
N GLU A 113 -16.28 11.25 5.52
CA GLU A 113 -17.35 11.16 6.54
C GLU A 113 -16.89 11.70 7.90
N ALA A 114 -15.60 11.58 8.22
CA ALA A 114 -14.99 12.17 9.41
C ALA A 114 -14.65 13.68 9.24
N LEU A 115 -14.72 14.21 8.02
CA LEU A 115 -14.57 15.65 7.73
C LEU A 115 -15.92 16.38 7.73
N ALA A 116 -17.03 15.65 7.61
CA ALA A 116 -18.39 16.18 7.59
C ALA A 116 -19.13 16.09 8.94
N ALA A 117 -18.55 15.39 9.92
CA ALA A 117 -19.03 15.26 11.30
C ALA A 117 -18.32 16.26 12.24
#